data_AF-A0AAW2VJ20-F1
#
_entry.id   AF-A0AAW2VJ20-F1
#
_cell.length_a   1.000
_cell.length_b   1.000
_cell.length_c   1.000
_cell.angle_alpha   90.00
_cell.angle_beta   90.00
_cell.angle_gamma   90.00
#
_symmetry.space_group_name_H-M   'P 1'
#
loop_
_entity.id
_entity.type
_entity.pdbx_description
1 polymer ?
#
loop_
_entity_poly.entity_id
_entity_poly.type
_entity_poly.pdbx_seq_one_letter_code
_entity_poly.pdbx_strand_id
1 'polypeptide(L)'
;MGSLFQSNVSYPKSPGNSPRASCEEKALRLSSECMIKLLETSHSTLPMLLFFEATYFSFKVGLLPLAHVRTVILVQCGLGRTGYLWAHEAFGVYPDIMTLAKPLAGGLPIGAVLVTKRVASAMNFGDHGSTFAGNPLVCSAGIAVLDKISNPSFLASVSDKGQYFKDLLVEKLGGNSHVKEIRGFGLIIGIELDVSASPLVDACQKSGLLVLTAGKGNVVRIVPPLIISKQELDQAAEILINCLPVLDQGTKN
;
A
#
# COMPACT_ATOMS: atom_id res chain seq x y z
N MET A 1 -34.73 -30.65 26.75
CA MET A 1 -35.27 -29.64 27.67
C MET A 1 -34.41 -29.65 28.92
N GLY A 2 -33.41 -28.74 29.00
CA GLY A 2 -32.51 -28.49 30.17
C GLY A 2 -31.69 -29.70 30.68
N SER A 3 -30.58 -29.58 31.40
CA SER A 3 -29.71 -28.49 31.81
C SER A 3 -28.51 -29.13 32.55
N LEU A 4 -27.45 -28.35 32.78
CA LEU A 4 -26.45 -28.50 33.85
C LEU A 4 -25.40 -29.64 33.74
N PHE A 5 -24.20 -29.27 33.29
CA PHE A 5 -22.96 -29.76 33.91
C PHE A 5 -22.05 -28.58 34.21
N GLN A 6 -21.93 -28.27 35.50
CA GLN A 6 -20.82 -27.51 36.06
C GLN A 6 -19.54 -28.35 35.88
N SER A 7 -18.46 -27.73 35.42
CA SER A 7 -17.12 -28.20 35.77
C SER A 7 -16.29 -27.01 36.21
N ASN A 8 -15.85 -27.09 37.46
CA ASN A 8 -14.92 -26.18 38.10
C ASN A 8 -13.58 -26.24 37.38
N VAL A 9 -13.10 -25.12 36.86
CA VAL A 9 -11.68 -24.95 36.52
C VAL A 9 -11.17 -23.72 37.27
N SER A 10 -10.33 -23.98 38.26
CA SER A 10 -9.62 -22.98 39.05
C SER A 10 -8.56 -22.29 38.19
N TYR A 11 -8.57 -20.97 38.13
CA TYR A 11 -7.48 -20.18 37.54
C TYR A 11 -6.27 -20.15 38.48
N PRO A 12 -5.05 -20.43 38.02
CA PRO A 12 -3.87 -20.11 38.81
C PRO A 12 -3.67 -18.59 38.87
N LYS A 13 -3.47 -18.06 40.09
CA LYS A 13 -3.01 -16.69 40.33
C LYS A 13 -1.68 -16.46 39.62
N SER A 14 -1.57 -15.35 38.88
CA SER A 14 -0.32 -14.91 38.24
C SER A 14 0.77 -14.62 39.28
N PRO A 15 2.02 -15.11 39.10
CA PRO A 15 3.16 -14.45 39.69
C PRO A 15 3.59 -13.30 38.76
N GLY A 16 3.91 -12.17 39.38
CA GLY A 16 4.21 -10.90 38.71
C GLY A 16 5.49 -10.89 37.89
N ASN A 17 5.65 -9.77 37.16
CA ASN A 17 6.84 -9.32 36.44
C ASN A 17 7.64 -10.41 35.73
N SER A 18 7.05 -10.96 34.65
CA SER A 18 7.82 -11.76 33.71
C SER A 18 8.53 -10.87 32.68
N PRO A 19 9.78 -11.18 32.30
CA PRO A 19 10.47 -10.51 31.19
C PRO A 19 9.77 -10.72 29.82
N ARG A 20 8.70 -11.53 29.75
CA ARG A 20 7.83 -11.68 28.57
C ARG A 20 6.97 -10.44 28.31
N ALA A 21 6.40 -9.81 29.33
CA ALA A 21 5.60 -8.59 29.15
C ALA A 21 6.45 -7.43 28.61
N SER A 22 7.71 -7.33 29.08
CA SER A 22 8.69 -6.36 28.57
C SER A 22 9.14 -6.66 27.12
N CYS A 23 9.19 -7.94 26.73
CA CYS A 23 9.51 -8.33 25.34
C CYS A 23 8.33 -8.14 24.39
N GLU A 24 7.10 -8.43 24.81
CA GLU A 24 5.88 -8.18 24.02
C GLU A 24 5.67 -6.68 23.80
N GLU A 25 5.88 -5.85 24.82
CA GLU A 25 5.75 -4.39 24.71
C GLU A 25 6.86 -3.78 23.83
N LYS A 26 8.09 -4.33 23.88
CA LYS A 26 9.18 -3.96 22.96
C LYS A 26 8.94 -4.45 21.53
N ALA A 27 8.38 -5.64 21.35
CA ALA A 27 8.01 -6.19 20.05
C ALA A 27 6.83 -5.44 19.42
N LEU A 28 5.86 -5.01 20.22
CA LEU A 28 4.74 -4.15 19.81
C LEU A 28 5.24 -2.74 19.45
N ARG A 29 6.18 -2.16 20.21
CA ARG A 29 6.83 -0.89 19.87
C ARG A 29 7.63 -0.97 18.56
N LEU A 30 8.45 -2.01 18.37
CA LEU A 30 9.20 -2.24 17.14
C LEU A 30 8.28 -2.58 15.95
N SER A 31 7.19 -3.31 16.19
CA SER A 31 6.11 -3.53 15.22
C SER A 31 5.45 -2.22 14.81
N SER A 32 5.18 -1.33 15.76
CA SER A 32 4.60 -0.01 15.47
C SER A 32 5.59 0.92 14.76
N GLU A 33 6.87 0.92 15.13
CA GLU A 33 7.92 1.71 14.45
C GLU A 33 8.18 1.20 13.02
N CYS A 34 8.10 -0.11 12.81
CA CYS A 34 8.22 -0.73 11.49
C CYS A 34 6.98 -0.49 10.63
N MET A 35 5.76 -0.55 11.20
CA MET A 35 4.54 -0.12 10.53
C MET A 35 4.59 1.37 10.15
N ILE A 36 5.16 2.23 11.00
CA ILE A 36 5.33 3.66 10.73
C ILE A 36 6.27 3.88 9.54
N LYS A 37 7.40 3.17 9.47
CA LYS A 37 8.35 3.23 8.34
C LYS A 37 7.79 2.60 7.05
N LEU A 38 6.89 1.61 7.16
CA LEU A 38 6.19 1.01 6.03
C LEU A 38 5.01 1.87 5.54
N LEU A 39 4.39 2.66 6.42
CA LEU A 39 3.40 3.69 6.10
C LEU A 39 4.03 4.89 5.36
N GLU A 40 5.34 5.09 5.41
CA GLU A 40 6.07 6.08 4.60
C GLU A 40 5.97 5.83 3.08
N THR A 41 5.50 4.64 2.64
CA THR A 41 5.09 4.42 1.24
C THR A 41 3.87 5.25 0.81
N SER A 42 3.12 5.81 1.76
CA SER A 42 2.10 6.84 1.48
C SER A 42 2.71 8.23 1.26
N HIS A 43 4.00 8.42 1.60
CA HIS A 43 4.70 9.69 1.71
C HIS A 43 5.67 10.01 0.54
N SER A 44 5.67 9.32 -0.58
CA SER A 44 6.33 9.88 -1.78
C SER A 44 5.88 9.10 -3.00
N THR A 45 5.48 9.78 -4.05
CA THR A 45 4.92 9.12 -5.24
C THR A 45 6.00 8.56 -6.17
N LEU A 46 7.10 8.04 -5.61
CA LEU A 46 8.21 7.27 -6.21
C LEU A 46 9.55 7.97 -6.52
N PRO A 47 10.29 8.48 -5.53
CA PRO A 47 11.75 8.44 -5.56
C PRO A 47 12.30 7.38 -4.57
N MET A 48 11.43 6.53 -4.02
CA MET A 48 11.75 5.62 -2.91
C MET A 48 11.13 4.24 -3.14
N LEU A 49 11.45 3.66 -4.29
CA LEU A 49 11.28 2.24 -4.50
C LEU A 49 12.27 1.53 -3.59
N LEU A 50 11.75 0.99 -2.49
CA LEU A 50 12.47 0.31 -1.42
C LEU A 50 13.21 1.28 -0.48
N PHE A 51 12.58 1.64 0.65
CA PHE A 51 13.33 1.45 1.89
C PHE A 51 13.53 -0.05 2.03
N PHE A 52 14.57 -0.57 1.39
CA PHE A 52 15.20 -1.83 1.74
C PHE A 52 15.90 -1.59 3.08
N GLU A 53 15.14 -1.47 4.16
CA GLU A 53 15.53 -2.27 5.30
C GLU A 53 14.83 -3.61 5.06
N ALA A 54 15.62 -4.65 4.81
CA ALA A 54 15.22 -5.94 5.34
C ALA A 54 14.98 -5.69 6.83
N THR A 55 13.75 -5.34 7.24
CA THR A 55 13.51 -5.18 8.67
C THR A 55 13.61 -6.59 9.22
N TYR A 56 14.73 -6.83 9.88
CA TYR A 56 15.09 -8.08 10.51
C TYR A 56 14.07 -8.35 11.62
N PHE A 57 13.02 -9.08 11.28
CA PHE A 57 12.06 -9.52 12.27
C PHE A 57 12.67 -10.71 13.00
N SER A 58 13.40 -10.42 14.07
CA SER A 58 13.94 -11.45 14.96
C SER A 58 12.84 -11.89 15.91
N PHE A 59 11.97 -12.80 15.43
CA PHE A 59 11.01 -13.45 16.31
C PHE A 59 11.77 -14.45 17.18
N LYS A 60 11.98 -14.11 18.46
CA LYS A 60 12.44 -15.08 19.47
C LYS A 60 11.25 -15.94 19.91
N VAL A 61 10.70 -16.74 18.99
CA VAL A 61 10.03 -17.98 19.37
C VAL A 61 11.11 -19.04 19.41
N GLY A 62 11.20 -19.74 20.53
CA GLY A 62 12.37 -20.51 20.94
C GLY A 62 13.01 -21.35 19.84
N LEU A 63 14.35 -21.29 19.79
CA LEU A 63 15.24 -22.31 19.24
C LEU A 63 15.18 -22.61 17.73
N LEU A 64 15.17 -21.58 16.87
CA LEU A 64 15.69 -21.71 15.51
C LEU A 64 16.67 -20.56 15.18
N PRO A 65 17.83 -20.85 14.54
CA PRO A 65 18.82 -19.82 14.21
C PRO A 65 18.24 -18.84 13.19
N LEU A 66 18.62 -17.56 13.33
CA LEU A 66 18.23 -16.38 12.55
C LEU A 66 18.09 -16.66 11.04
N ALA A 67 16.91 -17.11 10.63
CA ALA A 67 16.58 -17.30 9.24
C ALA A 67 15.95 -16.00 8.74
N HIS A 68 16.57 -15.37 7.74
CA HIS A 68 16.13 -14.11 7.15
C HIS A 68 14.68 -14.25 6.63
N VAL A 69 13.73 -13.53 7.22
CA VAL A 69 12.34 -13.45 6.78
C VAL A 69 12.15 -12.12 6.06
N ARG A 70 11.78 -12.16 4.78
CA ARG A 70 11.53 -10.98 3.97
C ARG A 70 10.05 -10.61 4.02
N THR A 71 9.72 -9.39 4.43
CA THR A 71 8.34 -8.92 4.48
C THR A 71 8.13 -7.78 3.48
N VAL A 72 7.07 -7.83 2.69
CA VAL A 72 6.72 -6.77 1.73
C VAL A 72 5.24 -6.36 1.89
N ILE A 73 4.97 -5.06 1.99
CA ILE A 73 3.60 -4.52 2.06
C ILE A 73 3.17 -4.08 0.67
N LEU A 74 2.18 -4.76 0.10
CA LEU A 74 1.67 -4.52 -1.26
C LEU A 74 0.25 -3.94 -1.28
N VAL A 75 -0.21 -3.40 -0.14
CA VAL A 75 -1.56 -2.86 0.01
C VAL A 75 -1.90 -1.80 -1.05
N GLN A 76 -0.96 -0.93 -1.44
CA GLN A 76 -1.21 0.12 -2.42
C GLN A 76 -0.66 -0.18 -3.82
N CYS A 77 0.50 -0.83 -3.91
CA CYS A 77 1.24 -1.02 -5.17
C CYS A 77 1.08 -2.42 -5.79
N GLY A 78 0.48 -3.38 -5.08
CA GLY A 78 0.14 -4.70 -5.62
C GLY A 78 -1.11 -4.70 -6.50
N LEU A 79 -1.52 -5.90 -6.90
CA LEU A 79 -2.75 -6.17 -7.64
C LEU A 79 -2.85 -5.33 -8.92
N GLY A 80 -1.79 -5.38 -9.74
CA GLY A 80 -1.77 -4.76 -11.06
C GLY A 80 -1.47 -3.27 -11.07
N ARG A 81 -1.43 -2.57 -9.93
CA ARG A 81 -1.24 -1.11 -9.87
C ARG A 81 0.03 -0.62 -10.59
N THR A 82 1.11 -1.40 -10.49
CA THR A 82 2.41 -1.09 -11.08
C THR A 82 2.60 -1.68 -12.48
N GLY A 83 1.57 -2.34 -13.04
CA GLY A 83 1.71 -3.14 -14.26
C GLY A 83 2.18 -4.58 -14.01
N TYR A 84 2.54 -4.91 -12.77
CA TYR A 84 2.80 -6.27 -12.30
C TYR A 84 1.69 -6.74 -11.37
N LEU A 85 1.42 -8.04 -11.34
CA LEU A 85 0.44 -8.58 -10.39
C LEU A 85 0.90 -8.28 -8.96
N TRP A 86 2.19 -8.51 -8.69
CA TRP A 86 2.83 -8.13 -7.44
C TRP A 86 3.98 -7.17 -7.73
N ALA A 87 3.99 -5.99 -7.09
CA ALA A 87 5.02 -4.99 -7.37
C ALA A 87 6.45 -5.50 -7.12
N HIS A 88 6.63 -6.50 -6.25
CA HIS A 88 7.94 -7.08 -5.95
C HIS A 88 8.55 -7.81 -7.17
N GLU A 89 7.74 -8.25 -8.14
CA GLU A 89 8.18 -8.95 -9.35
C GLU A 89 9.09 -8.05 -10.20
N ALA A 90 8.78 -6.75 -10.27
CA ALA A 90 9.58 -5.77 -10.98
C ALA A 90 11.02 -5.63 -10.43
N PHE A 91 11.26 -6.06 -9.19
CA PHE A 91 12.54 -5.94 -8.50
C PHE A 91 13.26 -7.29 -8.34
N GLY A 92 12.65 -8.40 -8.76
CA GLY A 92 13.20 -9.74 -8.54
C GLY A 92 13.29 -10.14 -7.06
N VAL A 93 12.51 -9.49 -6.19
CA VAL A 93 12.51 -9.73 -4.74
C VAL A 93 11.32 -10.59 -4.38
N TYR A 94 11.56 -11.74 -3.77
CA TYR A 94 10.50 -12.64 -3.33
C TYR A 94 10.37 -12.63 -1.80
N PRO A 95 9.21 -12.20 -1.27
CA PRO A 95 8.99 -12.13 0.17
C PRO A 95 8.63 -13.49 0.79
N ASP A 96 8.96 -13.64 2.07
CA ASP A 96 8.44 -14.68 2.94
C ASP A 96 7.06 -14.35 3.50
N ILE A 97 6.76 -13.06 3.66
CA ILE A 97 5.48 -12.52 4.13
C ILE A 97 5.08 -11.37 3.22
N MET A 98 3.86 -11.36 2.70
CA MET A 98 3.32 -10.18 2.03
C MET A 98 1.89 -9.86 2.45
N THR A 99 1.55 -8.57 2.46
CA THR A 99 0.22 -8.10 2.84
C THR A 99 -0.51 -7.43 1.67
N LEU A 100 -1.80 -7.74 1.54
CA LEU A 100 -2.71 -7.26 0.49
C LEU A 100 -3.98 -6.70 1.12
N ALA A 101 -4.56 -5.66 0.53
CA ALA A 101 -5.87 -5.10 0.90
C ALA A 101 -6.39 -4.21 -0.25
N LYS A 102 -7.00 -3.05 0.04
CA LYS A 102 -7.44 -2.01 -0.91
C LYS A 102 -8.06 -2.59 -2.20
N PRO A 103 -7.37 -2.74 -3.37
CA PRO A 103 -8.03 -3.24 -4.56
C PRO A 103 -8.43 -4.72 -4.48
N LEU A 104 -7.98 -5.49 -3.47
CA LEU A 104 -8.16 -6.95 -3.39
C LEU A 104 -9.62 -7.42 -3.55
N ALA A 105 -10.61 -6.66 -3.08
CA ALA A 105 -12.03 -6.94 -3.31
C ALA A 105 -12.78 -5.74 -3.90
N GLY A 106 -12.10 -4.94 -4.73
CA GLY A 106 -12.75 -3.87 -5.50
C GLY A 106 -13.44 -2.79 -4.67
N GLY A 107 -13.00 -2.57 -3.43
CA GLY A 107 -13.59 -1.60 -2.49
C GLY A 107 -14.29 -2.21 -1.30
N LEU A 108 -14.55 -3.52 -1.29
CA LEU A 108 -15.04 -4.23 -0.09
C LEU A 108 -13.91 -4.44 0.92
N PRO A 109 -14.22 -4.42 2.24
CA PRO A 109 -13.21 -4.53 3.29
C PRO A 109 -12.62 -5.95 3.33
N ILE A 110 -11.38 -6.08 2.86
CA ILE A 110 -10.60 -7.31 2.94
C ILE A 110 -9.12 -6.98 3.15
N GLY A 111 -8.46 -7.84 3.92
CA GLY A 111 -7.01 -7.91 4.02
C GLY A 111 -6.56 -9.36 3.93
N ALA A 112 -5.40 -9.60 3.32
CA ALA A 112 -4.77 -10.90 3.27
C ALA A 112 -3.30 -10.79 3.64
N VAL A 113 -2.81 -11.80 4.36
CA VAL A 113 -1.39 -12.01 4.63
C VAL A 113 -1.02 -13.33 3.98
N LEU A 114 -0.11 -13.28 3.01
CA LEU A 114 0.43 -14.47 2.36
C LEU A 114 1.79 -14.75 2.99
N VAL A 115 2.00 -16.01 3.37
CA VAL A 115 3.22 -16.45 4.04
C VAL A 115 3.77 -17.70 3.35
N THR A 116 5.09 -17.85 3.33
CA THR A 116 5.71 -19.10 2.88
C THR A 116 5.43 -20.23 3.87
N LYS A 117 5.52 -21.49 3.41
CA LYS A 117 5.36 -22.67 4.28
C LYS A 117 6.27 -22.63 5.51
N ARG A 118 7.49 -22.10 5.35
CA ARG A 118 8.47 -21.93 6.43
C ARG A 118 7.98 -20.97 7.51
N VAL A 119 7.34 -19.87 7.13
CA VAL A 119 6.76 -18.93 8.10
C VAL A 119 5.48 -19.50 8.71
N ALA A 120 4.63 -20.12 7.87
CA ALA A 120 3.39 -20.74 8.33
C ALA A 120 3.62 -21.84 9.37
N SER A 121 4.73 -22.60 9.30
CA SER A 121 5.04 -23.65 10.28
C SER A 121 5.33 -23.13 11.69
N ALA A 122 5.54 -21.83 11.86
CA ALA A 122 5.68 -21.20 13.16
C ALA A 122 4.34 -20.78 13.78
N MET A 123 3.23 -20.89 13.06
CA MET A 123 1.88 -20.55 13.53
C MET A 123 1.13 -21.81 13.96
N ASN A 124 0.49 -21.75 15.12
CA ASN A 124 -0.37 -22.78 15.66
C ASN A 124 -1.85 -22.37 15.57
N PHE A 125 -2.72 -23.37 15.71
CA PHE A 125 -4.15 -23.13 15.82
C PHE A 125 -4.45 -22.19 17.01
N GLY A 126 -5.16 -21.09 16.75
CA GLY A 126 -5.52 -20.09 17.75
C GLY A 126 -4.59 -18.87 17.81
N ASP A 127 -3.42 -18.91 17.16
CA ASP A 127 -2.45 -17.78 17.17
C ASP A 127 -2.98 -16.55 16.40
N HIS A 128 -3.87 -16.77 15.43
CA HIS A 128 -4.50 -15.71 14.66
C HIS A 128 -5.95 -16.07 14.34
N GLY A 129 -6.85 -15.08 14.45
CA GLY A 129 -8.26 -15.25 14.16
C GLY A 129 -8.96 -13.91 14.01
N SER A 130 -10.02 -13.88 13.22
CA SER A 130 -10.89 -12.72 13.05
C SER A 130 -12.29 -13.17 12.67
N THR A 131 -13.31 -12.59 13.30
CA THR A 131 -14.72 -12.97 13.13
C THR A 131 -15.21 -12.81 11.69
N PHE A 132 -14.73 -11.79 10.98
CA PHE A 132 -15.18 -11.48 9.61
C PHE A 132 -14.17 -11.87 8.53
N ALA A 133 -12.97 -12.35 8.92
CA ALA A 133 -11.97 -12.81 7.96
C ALA A 133 -12.47 -14.06 7.23
N GLY A 134 -12.23 -14.12 5.92
CA GLY A 134 -12.65 -15.25 5.10
C GLY A 134 -14.15 -15.31 4.81
N ASN A 135 -14.90 -14.21 4.97
CA ASN A 135 -16.32 -14.17 4.62
C ASN A 135 -16.53 -14.53 3.12
N PRO A 136 -17.35 -15.54 2.79
CA PRO A 136 -17.59 -15.98 1.41
C PRO A 136 -18.01 -14.88 0.43
N LEU A 137 -18.79 -13.90 0.88
CA LEU A 137 -19.24 -12.80 0.02
C LEU A 137 -18.06 -11.96 -0.46
N VAL A 138 -17.19 -11.53 0.47
CA VAL A 138 -16.04 -10.68 0.17
C VAL A 138 -14.96 -11.47 -0.56
N CYS A 139 -14.78 -12.75 -0.21
CA CYS A 139 -13.87 -13.65 -0.93
C CYS A 139 -14.30 -13.87 -2.38
N SER A 140 -15.61 -14.03 -2.64
CA SER A 140 -16.13 -14.15 -4.01
C SER A 140 -15.84 -12.89 -4.85
N ALA A 141 -16.07 -11.71 -4.29
CA ALA A 141 -15.69 -10.46 -4.94
C ALA A 141 -14.18 -10.37 -5.17
N GLY A 142 -13.36 -10.83 -4.23
CA GLY A 142 -11.91 -10.84 -4.37
C GLY A 142 -11.42 -11.79 -5.47
N ILE A 143 -12.02 -12.97 -5.60
CA ILE A 143 -11.74 -13.91 -6.70
C ILE A 143 -12.07 -13.25 -8.04
N ALA A 144 -13.25 -12.66 -8.19
CA ALA A 144 -13.65 -11.99 -9.43
C ALA A 144 -12.69 -10.86 -9.84
N VAL A 145 -12.20 -10.08 -8.86
CA VAL A 145 -11.19 -9.04 -9.11
C VAL A 145 -9.85 -9.65 -9.52
N LEU A 146 -9.38 -10.68 -8.82
CA LEU A 146 -8.12 -11.34 -9.10
C LEU A 146 -8.12 -12.00 -10.49
N ASP A 147 -9.21 -12.66 -10.87
CA ASP A 147 -9.39 -13.28 -12.19
C ASP A 147 -9.27 -12.24 -13.31
N LYS A 148 -9.78 -11.04 -13.09
CA LYS A 148 -9.68 -9.94 -14.06
C LYS A 148 -8.26 -9.38 -14.13
N ILE A 149 -7.65 -9.11 -12.98
CA ILE A 149 -6.35 -8.40 -12.89
C ILE A 149 -5.18 -9.31 -13.27
N SER A 150 -5.27 -10.62 -13.00
CA SER A 150 -4.20 -11.58 -13.30
C SER A 150 -4.00 -11.84 -14.80
N ASN A 151 -4.89 -11.34 -15.67
CA ASN A 151 -4.73 -11.46 -17.11
C ASN A 151 -3.49 -10.67 -17.60
N PRO A 152 -2.52 -11.33 -18.27
CA PRO A 152 -1.31 -10.65 -18.76
C PRO A 152 -1.58 -9.45 -19.68
N SER A 153 -2.61 -9.53 -20.52
CA SER A 153 -2.96 -8.41 -21.42
C SER A 153 -3.54 -7.22 -20.66
N PHE A 154 -4.23 -7.46 -19.54
CA PHE A 154 -4.72 -6.40 -18.66
C PHE A 154 -3.55 -5.69 -17.96
N LEU A 155 -2.60 -6.45 -17.43
CA LEU A 155 -1.40 -5.93 -16.78
C LEU A 155 -0.54 -5.11 -17.76
N ALA A 156 -0.32 -5.62 -18.97
CA ALA A 156 0.37 -4.90 -20.04
C ALA A 156 -0.33 -3.56 -20.36
N SER A 157 -1.66 -3.56 -20.47
CA SER A 157 -2.44 -2.33 -20.67
C SER A 157 -2.26 -1.31 -19.54
N VAL A 158 -2.14 -1.76 -18.29
CA VAL A 158 -1.85 -0.86 -17.16
C VAL A 158 -0.47 -0.24 -17.28
N SER A 159 0.56 -1.03 -17.63
CA SER A 159 1.90 -0.53 -17.90
C SER A 159 1.91 0.51 -19.02
N ASP A 160 1.27 0.19 -20.14
CA ASP A 160 1.21 1.06 -21.33
C ASP A 160 0.52 2.39 -21.01
N LYS A 161 -0.60 2.36 -20.29
CA LYS A 161 -1.32 3.57 -19.86
C LYS A 161 -0.54 4.38 -18.84
N GLY A 162 0.15 3.71 -17.92
CA GLY A 162 1.03 4.35 -16.95
C GLY A 162 2.16 5.12 -17.61
N GLN A 163 2.84 4.48 -18.57
CA GLN A 163 3.91 5.10 -19.34
C GLN A 163 3.38 6.26 -20.20
N TYR A 164 2.30 6.03 -20.94
CA TYR A 164 1.62 7.07 -21.72
C TYR A 164 1.30 8.32 -20.88
N PHE A 165 0.67 8.13 -19.73
CA PHE A 165 0.28 9.25 -18.88
C PHE A 165 1.48 9.96 -18.26
N LYS A 166 2.52 9.22 -17.88
CA LYS A 166 3.77 9.81 -17.38
C LYS A 166 4.41 10.71 -18.45
N ASP A 167 4.52 10.22 -19.68
CA ASP A 167 5.11 10.96 -20.79
C ASP A 167 4.30 12.22 -21.10
N LEU A 168 2.97 12.11 -21.12
CA LEU A 168 2.06 13.24 -21.30
C LEU A 168 2.21 14.31 -20.21
N LEU A 169 2.35 13.90 -18.95
CA LEU A 169 2.58 14.82 -17.83
C LEU A 169 3.94 15.50 -17.93
N VAL A 170 4.99 14.77 -18.34
CA VAL A 170 6.31 15.34 -18.58
C VAL A 170 6.27 16.37 -19.70
N GLU A 171 5.59 16.06 -20.80
CA GLU A 171 5.40 16.99 -21.92
C GLU A 171 4.67 18.27 -21.49
N LYS A 172 3.54 18.13 -20.78
CA LYS A 172 2.69 19.28 -20.43
C LYS A 172 3.20 20.10 -19.25
N LEU A 173 3.79 19.46 -18.24
CA LEU A 173 4.12 20.09 -16.97
C LEU A 173 5.62 20.30 -16.75
N GLY A 174 6.49 19.58 -17.49
CA GLY A 174 7.94 19.57 -17.26
C GLY A 174 8.66 20.91 -17.48
N GLY A 175 8.03 21.85 -18.19
CA GLY A 175 8.55 23.21 -18.37
C GLY A 175 8.24 24.18 -17.23
N ASN A 176 7.45 23.78 -16.24
CA ASN A 176 7.04 24.65 -15.13
C ASN A 176 8.09 24.65 -14.01
N SER A 177 8.44 25.83 -13.50
CA SER A 177 9.47 26.01 -12.46
C SER A 177 9.17 25.32 -11.12
N HIS A 178 7.89 25.13 -10.80
CA HIS A 178 7.48 24.47 -9.57
C HIS A 178 7.57 22.94 -9.65
N VAL A 179 7.59 22.35 -10.87
CA VAL A 179 7.63 20.91 -11.06
C VAL A 179 9.08 20.42 -11.00
N LYS A 180 9.41 19.69 -9.93
CA LYS A 180 10.75 19.13 -9.73
C LYS A 180 10.95 17.81 -10.44
N GLU A 181 9.97 16.92 -10.33
CA GLU A 181 10.08 15.55 -10.84
C GLU A 181 8.70 14.96 -11.08
N ILE A 182 8.56 14.18 -12.16
CA ILE A 182 7.39 13.33 -12.40
C ILE A 182 7.86 11.89 -12.42
N ARG A 183 7.32 11.09 -11.51
CA ARG A 183 7.74 9.70 -11.30
C ARG A 183 6.55 8.80 -11.03
N GLY A 184 6.76 7.50 -11.18
CA GLY A 184 5.67 6.54 -11.15
C GLY A 184 6.02 5.25 -11.84
N PHE A 185 5.28 4.20 -11.52
CA PHE A 185 5.29 2.90 -12.20
C PHE A 185 3.84 2.46 -12.41
N GLY A 186 3.47 2.10 -13.64
CA GLY A 186 2.07 1.83 -13.99
C GLY A 186 1.17 3.02 -13.66
N LEU A 187 -0.01 2.76 -13.09
CA LEU A 187 -1.01 3.78 -12.75
C LEU A 187 -0.89 4.25 -11.28
N ILE A 188 0.33 4.39 -10.78
CA ILE A 188 0.63 5.15 -9.55
C ILE A 188 1.70 6.16 -9.88
N ILE A 189 1.27 7.42 -10.05
CA ILE A 189 2.13 8.51 -10.48
C ILE A 189 2.12 9.58 -9.39
N GLY A 190 3.21 10.32 -9.28
CA GLY A 190 3.06 11.66 -8.78
C GLY A 190 4.14 12.63 -9.17
N ILE A 191 3.78 13.86 -8.91
CA ILE A 191 4.41 15.08 -9.38
C ILE A 191 4.96 15.76 -8.14
N GLU A 192 6.28 15.76 -8.00
CA GLU A 192 6.95 16.51 -6.95
C GLU A 192 7.00 17.98 -7.31
N LEU A 193 6.60 18.80 -6.34
CA LEU A 193 6.66 20.24 -6.40
C LEU A 193 7.71 20.77 -5.44
N ASP A 194 8.25 21.94 -5.75
CA ASP A 194 9.10 22.72 -4.86
C ASP A 194 8.32 23.40 -3.72
N VAL A 195 7.01 23.58 -3.91
CA VAL A 195 6.05 24.15 -2.96
C VAL A 195 5.03 23.12 -2.48
N SER A 196 4.11 23.56 -1.60
CA SER A 196 2.98 22.73 -1.17
C SER A 196 2.08 22.36 -2.36
N ALA A 197 1.66 21.11 -2.43
CA ALA A 197 0.74 20.61 -3.44
C ALA A 197 -0.74 20.90 -3.13
N SER A 198 -1.08 21.29 -1.89
CA SER A 198 -2.47 21.52 -1.48
C SER A 198 -3.22 22.53 -2.35
N PRO A 199 -2.67 23.72 -2.70
CA PRO A 199 -3.38 24.67 -3.55
C PRO A 199 -3.73 24.09 -4.93
N LEU A 200 -2.82 23.31 -5.51
CA LEU A 200 -3.05 22.64 -6.79
C LEU A 200 -4.09 21.52 -6.67
N VAL A 201 -4.05 20.72 -5.60
CA VAL A 201 -5.05 19.69 -5.33
C VAL A 201 -6.44 20.30 -5.17
N ASP A 202 -6.57 21.41 -4.43
CA ASP A 202 -7.83 22.12 -4.25
C ASP A 202 -8.36 22.71 -5.56
N ALA A 203 -7.47 23.26 -6.39
CA ALA A 203 -7.81 23.76 -7.72
C ALA A 203 -8.26 22.63 -8.65
N CYS A 204 -7.57 21.50 -8.66
CA CYS A 204 -7.96 20.31 -9.43
C CYS A 204 -9.34 19.82 -9.01
N GLN A 205 -9.61 19.74 -7.70
CA GLN A 205 -10.91 19.31 -7.18
C GLN A 205 -12.04 20.23 -7.66
N LYS A 206 -11.84 21.55 -7.62
CA LYS A 206 -12.82 22.54 -8.12
C LYS A 206 -13.04 22.44 -9.63
N SER A 207 -12.02 22.00 -10.37
CA SER A 207 -12.08 21.74 -11.81
C SER A 207 -12.55 20.32 -12.18
N GLY A 208 -12.99 19.52 -11.19
CA GLY A 208 -13.55 18.18 -11.43
C GLY A 208 -12.54 17.03 -11.45
N LEU A 209 -11.28 17.26 -11.08
CA LEU A 209 -10.24 16.23 -10.99
C LEU A 209 -9.89 15.92 -9.53
N LEU A 210 -10.13 14.68 -9.10
CA LEU A 210 -9.78 14.21 -7.76
C LEU A 210 -8.36 13.63 -7.73
N VAL A 211 -7.45 14.37 -7.11
CA VAL A 211 -6.08 13.97 -6.80
C VAL A 211 -5.82 14.14 -5.32
N LEU A 212 -4.77 13.50 -4.81
CA LEU A 212 -4.41 13.58 -3.39
C LEU A 212 -3.02 14.17 -3.22
N THR A 213 -2.70 14.63 -2.03
CA THR A 213 -1.30 14.92 -1.68
C THR A 213 -0.59 13.63 -1.23
N ALA A 214 0.73 13.67 -1.30
CA ALA A 214 1.62 12.69 -0.70
C ALA A 214 2.87 13.38 -0.13
N GLY A 215 3.62 12.62 0.64
CA GLY A 215 4.87 13.05 1.24
C GLY A 215 4.76 14.07 2.31
N LYS A 216 5.65 15.06 2.25
CA LYS A 216 5.61 16.19 3.18
C LYS A 216 4.51 17.19 2.79
N GLY A 217 3.60 16.80 1.89
CA GLY A 217 2.55 17.65 1.32
C GLY A 217 2.96 18.32 0.01
N ASN A 218 4.16 18.08 -0.50
CA ASN A 218 4.71 18.71 -1.71
C ASN A 218 4.58 17.84 -2.97
N VAL A 219 3.75 16.80 -2.93
CA VAL A 219 3.62 15.84 -4.03
C VAL A 219 2.16 15.66 -4.39
N VAL A 220 1.81 15.86 -5.66
CA VAL A 220 0.49 15.48 -6.19
C VAL A 220 0.51 13.99 -6.53
N ARG A 221 -0.37 13.23 -5.90
CA ARG A 221 -0.53 11.79 -6.08
C ARG A 221 -1.75 11.47 -6.93
N ILE A 222 -1.50 10.73 -8.01
CA ILE A 222 -2.51 10.34 -8.99
C ILE A 222 -2.56 8.81 -9.04
N VAL A 223 -3.72 8.25 -8.64
CA VAL A 223 -3.95 6.80 -8.57
C VAL A 223 -5.32 6.49 -9.18
N PRO A 224 -5.46 6.58 -10.52
CA PRO A 224 -6.75 6.42 -11.18
C PRO A 224 -7.23 4.95 -11.15
N PRO A 225 -8.48 4.64 -11.49
CA PRO A 225 -8.89 3.25 -11.71
C PRO A 225 -8.02 2.56 -12.77
N LEU A 226 -7.76 1.25 -12.62
CA LEU A 226 -6.93 0.51 -13.59
C LEU A 226 -7.55 0.43 -14.99
N ILE A 227 -8.87 0.64 -15.08
CA ILE A 227 -9.65 0.64 -16.32
C ILE A 227 -9.71 2.00 -17.01
N ILE A 228 -9.08 3.05 -16.44
CA ILE A 228 -9.09 4.41 -17.02
C ILE A 228 -8.65 4.40 -18.49
N SER A 229 -9.33 5.17 -19.33
CA SER A 229 -9.04 5.33 -20.76
C SER A 229 -7.95 6.37 -21.01
N LYS A 230 -7.33 6.36 -22.19
CA LYS A 230 -6.35 7.39 -22.57
C LYS A 230 -6.99 8.77 -22.65
N GLN A 231 -8.23 8.84 -23.13
CA GLN A 231 -9.01 10.09 -23.21
C GLN A 231 -9.23 10.73 -21.83
N GLU A 232 -9.55 9.92 -20.81
CA GLU A 232 -9.69 10.43 -19.43
C GLU A 232 -8.32 10.87 -18.86
N LEU A 233 -7.23 10.20 -19.23
CA LEU A 233 -5.87 10.62 -18.87
C LEU A 233 -5.50 11.96 -19.53
N ASP A 234 -5.89 12.17 -20.78
CA ASP A 234 -5.72 13.43 -21.50
C ASP A 234 -6.48 14.55 -20.78
N GLN A 235 -7.75 14.32 -20.46
CA GLN A 235 -8.57 15.26 -19.69
C GLN A 235 -7.96 15.61 -18.33
N ALA A 236 -7.44 14.61 -17.61
CA ALA A 236 -6.76 14.85 -16.33
C ALA A 236 -5.51 15.71 -16.50
N ALA A 237 -4.70 15.46 -17.54
CA ALA A 237 -3.51 16.25 -17.84
C ALA A 237 -3.86 17.70 -18.21
N GLU A 238 -4.94 17.92 -18.97
CA GLU A 238 -5.44 19.26 -19.30
C GLU A 238 -5.91 20.03 -18.05
N ILE A 239 -6.62 19.36 -17.14
CA ILE A 239 -7.03 20.01 -15.89
C ILE A 239 -5.81 20.40 -15.05
N LEU A 240 -4.81 19.51 -14.96
CA LEU A 240 -3.58 19.77 -14.19
C LEU A 240 -2.81 20.99 -14.69
N ILE A 241 -2.59 21.11 -16.01
CA ILE A 241 -1.88 22.27 -16.57
C ILE A 241 -2.66 23.56 -16.38
N ASN A 242 -3.99 23.53 -16.53
CA ASN A 242 -4.84 24.71 -16.32
C ASN A 242 -4.88 25.17 -14.85
N CYS A 243 -4.74 24.24 -13.91
CA CYS A 243 -4.69 24.55 -12.48
C CYS A 243 -3.28 24.94 -12.00
N LEU A 244 -2.22 24.67 -12.76
CA LEU A 244 -0.83 24.89 -12.36
C LEU A 244 -0.50 26.34 -11.93
N PRO A 245 -1.05 27.41 -12.57
CA PRO A 245 -0.77 28.80 -12.18
C PRO A 245 -1.17 29.19 -10.75
N VAL A 246 -1.98 28.38 -10.05
CA VAL A 246 -2.32 28.65 -8.64
C VAL A 246 -1.10 28.56 -7.72
N LEU A 247 -0.04 27.86 -8.15
CA LEU A 247 1.20 27.72 -7.38
C LEU A 247 1.97 29.04 -7.29
N ASP A 248 1.90 29.88 -8.33
CA ASP A 248 2.58 31.18 -8.37
C ASP A 248 2.01 32.17 -7.33
N GLN A 249 0.72 32.01 -7.00
CA GLN A 249 -0.02 32.91 -6.10
C GLN A 249 0.31 32.67 -4.61
N GLY A 250 0.82 31.49 -4.26
CA GLY A 250 1.19 31.13 -2.89
C GLY A 250 2.51 31.72 -2.39
N THR A 251 3.32 32.30 -3.30
CA THR A 251 4.66 32.82 -3.01
C THR A 251 4.65 34.27 -2.49
N LYS A 252 3.48 34.92 -2.44
CA LYS A 252 3.30 36.27 -1.88
C LYS A 252 2.87 36.18 -0.42
N ASN A 253 3.78 35.80 0.48
CA ASN A 253 3.67 36.03 1.92
C ASN A 253 5.04 36.29 2.51
#